data_AF-E6LLS6-F1
#
_entry.id   AF-E6LLS6-F1
#
_cell.length_a   1.000
_cell.length_b   1.000
_cell.length_c   1.000
_cell.angle_alpha   90.00
_cell.angle_beta   90.00
_cell.angle_gamma   90.00
#
_symmetry.space_group_name_H-M   'P 1'
#
loop_
_entity.id
_entity.type
_entity.pdbx_description
1 polymer ?
#
loop_
_entity_poly.entity_id
_entity_poly.type
_entity_poly.pdbx_seq_one_letter_code
_entity_poly.pdbx_strand_id
1 'polypeptide(L)'
;MRKRFTGFNNGGNMLNINEPKINEVVQNIHEAMVRKSKRGGKSSEEIITESRIFSIICSDFDLGPAKVAGLMNSEYGYDMTSDEVIQIFRSRKMANPNERKELFKWADNVARLFKGAMLGKKEKFEKLESLRKEPALKSGKKHDSQDRIAAIMIYERYPEIDIFDDRNSLYLLGNTVAKYFFYDMVDAVRDVYFFNQDDDENKPEQSEKKNKLSYEQAIRRVEQLEGTLERTNTMLQDLQDEFEEQLEAGKIKELADFFAMLNSEKYGCILDELLVVRKGVDALRKSNYELPIEINGLLIMVKKLVQFVRDSHIEPMMKIDSIREVSATDIEFCNYEGSPFDSDKTKRVKVISPGWIYKDKDLQISRPKVKEVRS
;
A
#
# COMPACT_ATOMS: atom_id res chain seq x y z
N MET A 1 -2.42 11.80 30.36
CA MET A 1 -3.80 12.34 30.20
C MET A 1 -3.91 12.99 28.82
N ARG A 2 -4.51 12.33 27.84
CA ARG A 2 -4.73 12.89 26.49
C ARG A 2 -6.24 13.11 26.29
N LYS A 3 -6.67 14.38 26.27
CA LYS A 3 -7.99 14.76 25.75
C LYS A 3 -7.91 14.75 24.23
N ARG A 4 -8.49 13.74 23.57
CA ARG A 4 -8.74 13.77 22.12
C ARG A 4 -10.12 14.39 21.88
N PHE A 5 -10.23 15.15 20.80
CA PHE A 5 -11.47 15.73 20.30
C PHE A 5 -12.46 14.60 19.98
N THR A 6 -13.42 14.37 20.86
CA THR A 6 -14.61 13.56 20.57
C THR A 6 -15.55 14.41 19.72
N GLY A 7 -15.24 14.51 18.42
CA GLY A 7 -16.09 15.18 17.43
C GLY A 7 -17.32 14.36 16.99
N PHE A 8 -17.59 13.21 17.63
CA PHE A 8 -18.84 12.50 17.45
C PHE A 8 -19.77 12.82 18.60
N ASN A 9 -20.86 13.51 18.26
CA ASN A 9 -22.02 13.71 19.11
C ASN A 9 -22.69 12.33 19.35
N ASN A 10 -22.11 11.52 20.23
CA ASN A 10 -22.59 10.19 20.62
C ASN A 10 -23.73 10.34 21.64
N GLY A 11 -24.82 10.98 21.21
CA GLY A 11 -26.10 10.95 21.91
C GLY A 11 -26.77 9.60 21.72
N GLY A 12 -26.30 8.58 22.44
CA GLY A 12 -27.05 7.36 22.75
C GLY A 12 -26.81 6.16 21.85
N ASN A 13 -25.65 5.49 21.97
CA ASN A 13 -25.47 4.10 21.51
C ASN A 13 -24.07 3.49 21.80
N MET A 14 -23.57 3.45 23.04
CA MET A 14 -22.30 2.76 23.35
C MET A 14 -22.52 1.24 23.47
N LEU A 15 -21.56 0.40 23.05
CA LEU A 15 -21.57 -1.03 23.37
C LEU A 15 -21.27 -1.23 24.86
N ASN A 16 -22.08 -2.05 25.53
CA ASN A 16 -21.85 -2.36 26.94
C ASN A 16 -20.93 -3.58 27.06
N ILE A 17 -19.64 -3.36 27.27
CA ILE A 17 -18.63 -4.43 27.35
C ILE A 17 -18.81 -5.32 28.59
N ASN A 18 -19.62 -4.89 29.57
CA ASN A 18 -19.99 -5.71 30.71
C ASN A 18 -21.11 -6.70 30.40
N GLU A 19 -21.77 -6.59 29.23
CA GLU A 19 -22.73 -7.60 28.78
C GLU A 19 -21.96 -8.90 28.44
N PRO A 20 -22.34 -10.06 29.02
CA PRO A 20 -21.55 -11.29 28.90
C PRO A 20 -21.23 -11.70 27.46
N LYS A 21 -22.22 -11.64 26.56
CA LYS A 21 -22.02 -12.03 25.15
C LYS A 21 -21.16 -11.03 24.37
N ILE A 22 -21.33 -9.73 24.61
CA ILE A 22 -20.45 -8.70 24.01
C ILE A 22 -19.01 -8.90 24.50
N ASN A 23 -18.84 -9.14 25.80
CA ASN A 23 -17.53 -9.41 26.39
C ASN A 23 -16.86 -10.64 25.77
N GLU A 24 -17.62 -11.73 25.61
CA GLU A 24 -17.16 -12.96 24.98
C GLU A 24 -16.72 -12.72 23.52
N VAL A 25 -17.47 -11.95 22.74
CA VAL A 25 -17.04 -11.58 21.38
C VAL A 25 -15.74 -10.79 21.41
N VAL A 26 -15.63 -9.79 22.29
CA VAL A 26 -14.40 -8.97 22.41
C VAL A 26 -13.20 -9.81 22.84
N GLN A 27 -13.39 -10.77 23.74
CA GLN A 27 -12.37 -11.73 24.14
C GLN A 27 -11.92 -12.59 22.95
N ASN A 28 -12.86 -13.11 22.15
CA ASN A 28 -12.54 -13.92 20.97
C ASN A 28 -11.79 -13.11 19.90
N ILE A 29 -12.15 -11.83 19.72
CA ILE A 29 -11.43 -10.89 18.84
C ILE A 29 -9.99 -10.71 19.34
N HIS A 30 -9.81 -10.49 20.64
CA HIS A 30 -8.48 -10.32 21.23
C HIS A 30 -7.59 -11.55 21.04
N GLU A 31 -8.13 -12.75 21.27
CA GLU A 31 -7.39 -13.98 21.03
C GLU A 31 -6.97 -14.14 19.56
N ALA A 32 -7.82 -13.70 18.63
CA ALA A 32 -7.46 -13.66 17.21
C ALA A 32 -6.31 -12.67 16.96
N MET A 33 -6.37 -11.45 17.52
CA MET A 33 -5.28 -10.47 17.43
C MET A 33 -3.96 -11.05 17.96
N VAL A 34 -3.96 -11.64 19.16
CA VAL A 34 -2.75 -12.26 19.74
C VAL A 34 -2.15 -13.34 18.83
N ARG A 35 -2.99 -14.15 18.17
CA ARG A 35 -2.51 -15.14 17.19
C ARG A 35 -1.88 -14.48 15.95
N LYS A 36 -2.46 -13.38 15.46
CA LYS A 36 -1.97 -12.66 14.27
C LYS A 36 -0.71 -11.85 14.57
N SER A 37 -0.63 -11.16 15.71
CA SER A 37 0.56 -10.42 16.13
C SER A 37 1.80 -11.31 16.27
N LYS A 38 1.64 -12.56 16.69
CA LYS A 38 2.75 -13.55 16.72
C LYS A 38 3.22 -13.99 15.33
N ARG A 39 2.36 -13.88 14.31
CA ARG A 39 2.65 -14.30 12.92
C ARG A 39 3.02 -13.13 12.02
N GLY A 40 2.76 -11.89 12.45
CA GLY A 40 3.21 -10.69 11.76
C GLY A 40 4.74 -10.61 11.80
N GLY A 41 5.38 -10.48 10.65
CA GLY A 41 6.80 -10.16 10.57
C GLY A 41 7.12 -8.80 11.21
N LYS A 42 8.38 -8.37 11.16
CA LYS A 42 8.74 -7.00 11.57
C LYS A 42 7.88 -5.99 10.81
N SER A 43 7.09 -5.22 11.56
CA SER A 43 6.26 -4.15 11.01
C SER A 43 7.14 -3.11 10.32
N SER A 44 6.86 -2.80 9.05
CA SER A 44 7.50 -1.64 8.40
C SER A 44 6.88 -0.36 8.95
N GLU A 45 7.69 0.68 9.11
CA GLU A 45 7.21 2.01 9.51
C GLU A 45 6.14 2.54 8.53
N GLU A 46 6.22 2.11 7.26
CA GLU A 46 5.22 2.40 6.22
C GLU A 46 3.83 1.89 6.61
N ILE A 47 3.71 0.64 7.06
CA ILE A 47 2.43 0.04 7.49
C ILE A 47 1.83 0.85 8.65
N ILE A 48 2.65 1.22 9.63
CA ILE A 48 2.20 2.00 10.79
C ILE A 48 1.71 3.37 10.36
N THR A 49 2.48 4.05 9.51
CA THR A 49 2.17 5.37 8.97
C THR A 49 0.84 5.37 8.22
N GLU A 50 0.62 4.37 7.35
CA GLU A 50 -0.63 4.19 6.63
C GLU A 50 -1.83 3.96 7.55
N SER A 51 -1.70 3.08 8.55
CA SER A 51 -2.77 2.80 9.50
C SER A 51 -3.20 4.04 10.28
N ARG A 52 -2.23 4.86 10.69
CA ARG A 52 -2.50 6.12 11.38
C ARG A 52 -3.20 7.13 10.48
N ILE A 53 -2.78 7.21 9.21
CA ILE A 53 -3.49 8.02 8.20
C ILE A 53 -4.93 7.52 8.01
N PHE A 54 -5.16 6.21 7.91
CA PHE A 54 -6.50 5.65 7.79
C PHE A 54 -7.35 5.96 9.03
N SER A 55 -6.79 5.83 10.24
CA SER A 55 -7.44 6.21 11.50
C SER A 55 -7.86 7.68 11.51
N ILE A 56 -6.97 8.60 11.10
CA ILE A 56 -7.30 10.03 10.97
C ILE A 56 -8.49 10.24 10.03
N ILE A 57 -8.46 9.62 8.85
CA ILE A 57 -9.53 9.76 7.86
C ILE A 57 -10.83 9.16 8.37
N CYS A 58 -10.82 8.14 9.24
CA CYS A 58 -12.04 7.59 9.83
C CYS A 58 -12.87 8.64 10.60
N SER A 59 -12.23 9.71 11.07
CA SER A 59 -12.90 10.82 11.77
C SER A 59 -13.56 11.82 10.80
N ASP A 60 -12.96 12.07 9.63
CA ASP A 60 -13.49 12.96 8.60
C ASP A 60 -13.01 12.50 7.20
N PHE A 61 -13.97 12.05 6.37
CA PHE A 61 -13.69 11.47 5.04
C PHE A 61 -13.32 12.52 3.99
N ASP A 62 -13.56 13.81 4.28
CA ASP A 62 -13.28 14.93 3.38
C ASP A 62 -11.89 15.54 3.61
N LEU A 63 -11.08 14.95 4.51
CA LEU A 63 -9.74 15.44 4.78
C LEU A 63 -8.86 15.38 3.52
N GLY A 64 -8.30 16.55 3.20
CA GLY A 64 -7.25 16.70 2.20
C GLY A 64 -5.86 16.41 2.78
N PRO A 65 -4.85 16.19 1.92
CA PRO A 65 -3.51 15.79 2.34
C PRO A 65 -2.85 16.71 3.38
N ALA A 66 -2.97 18.03 3.22
CA ALA A 66 -2.40 19.01 4.15
C ALA A 66 -2.98 18.91 5.57
N LYS A 67 -4.29 18.66 5.70
CA LYS A 67 -4.92 18.47 7.02
C LYS A 67 -4.50 17.15 7.65
N VAL A 68 -4.42 16.08 6.85
CA VAL A 68 -3.94 14.77 7.31
C VAL A 68 -2.50 14.88 7.83
N ALA A 69 -1.61 15.58 7.12
CA ALA A 69 -0.24 15.83 7.57
C ALA A 69 -0.21 16.57 8.92
N GLY A 70 -1.00 17.64 9.06
CA GLY A 70 -1.10 18.37 10.33
C GLY A 70 -1.60 17.51 11.51
N LEU A 71 -2.54 16.60 11.25
CA LEU A 71 -3.04 15.65 12.26
C LEU A 71 -2.00 14.55 12.57
N MET A 72 -1.28 14.04 11.57
CA MET A 72 -0.16 13.10 11.80
C MET A 72 0.91 13.72 12.70
N ASN A 73 1.24 15.00 12.48
CA ASN A 73 2.28 15.68 13.25
C ASN A 73 1.82 15.96 14.68
N SER A 74 0.59 16.44 14.86
CA SER A 74 0.06 16.78 16.18
C SER A 74 -0.37 15.59 17.03
N GLU A 75 -0.95 14.53 16.44
CA GLU A 75 -1.47 13.38 17.19
C GLU A 75 -0.44 12.28 17.41
N TYR A 76 0.47 12.10 16.44
CA TYR A 76 1.43 10.98 16.42
C TYR A 76 2.89 11.43 16.46
N GLY A 77 3.18 12.73 16.38
CA GLY A 77 4.53 13.28 16.53
C GLY A 77 5.41 13.12 15.29
N TYR A 78 4.83 13.00 14.10
CA TYR A 78 5.56 13.02 12.83
C TYR A 78 5.98 14.44 12.44
N ASP A 79 6.90 14.54 11.48
CA ASP A 79 7.19 15.77 10.73
C ASP A 79 6.87 15.55 9.24
N MET A 80 5.59 15.29 8.97
CA MET A 80 5.09 14.92 7.66
C MET A 80 4.58 16.14 6.91
N THR A 81 4.86 16.18 5.62
CA THR A 81 4.44 17.19 4.67
C THR A 81 3.19 16.76 3.90
N SER A 82 2.50 17.73 3.28
CA SER A 82 1.36 17.43 2.41
C SER A 82 1.75 16.56 1.20
N ASP A 83 2.96 16.73 0.67
CA ASP A 83 3.44 15.98 -0.50
C ASP A 83 3.69 14.52 -0.16
N GLU A 84 4.23 14.22 1.02
CA GLU A 84 4.39 12.84 1.50
C GLU A 84 3.04 12.13 1.64
N VAL A 85 2.02 12.80 2.17
CA VAL A 85 0.66 12.25 2.22
C VAL A 85 0.10 12.01 0.81
N ILE A 86 0.35 12.91 -0.14
CA ILE A 86 -0.04 12.72 -1.55
C ILE A 86 0.63 11.47 -2.13
N GLN A 87 1.92 11.24 -1.86
CA GLN A 87 2.62 10.04 -2.33
C GLN A 87 2.02 8.77 -1.72
N ILE A 88 1.69 8.77 -0.43
CA ILE A 88 1.02 7.63 0.24
C ILE A 88 -0.36 7.38 -0.38
N PHE A 89 -1.14 8.43 -0.65
CA PHE A 89 -2.43 8.27 -1.33
C PHE A 89 -2.28 7.72 -2.74
N ARG A 90 -1.25 8.11 -3.48
CA ARG A 90 -0.97 7.59 -4.81
C ARG A 90 -0.56 6.12 -4.76
N SER A 91 0.37 5.75 -3.88
CA SER A 91 0.84 4.38 -3.75
C SER A 91 -0.29 3.43 -3.36
N ARG A 92 -1.22 3.89 -2.53
CA ARG A 92 -2.41 3.14 -2.12
C ARG A 92 -3.63 3.29 -3.02
N LYS A 93 -3.50 3.89 -4.21
CA LYS A 93 -4.62 4.08 -5.16
C LYS A 93 -5.82 4.84 -4.56
N MET A 94 -5.57 5.74 -3.60
CA MET A 94 -6.54 6.62 -2.93
C MET A 94 -6.34 8.10 -3.27
N ALA A 95 -5.66 8.40 -4.37
CA ALA A 95 -5.40 9.79 -4.80
C ALA A 95 -6.69 10.54 -5.15
N ASN A 96 -7.69 9.84 -5.72
CA ASN A 96 -9.00 10.39 -6.03
C ASN A 96 -9.82 10.62 -4.73
N PRO A 97 -10.15 11.87 -4.37
CA PRO A 97 -10.88 12.15 -3.12
C PRO A 97 -12.28 11.53 -3.07
N ASN A 98 -12.97 11.41 -4.21
CA ASN A 98 -14.32 10.84 -4.26
C ASN A 98 -14.30 9.34 -4.01
N GLU A 99 -13.40 8.62 -4.67
CA GLU A 99 -13.22 7.17 -4.45
C GLU A 99 -12.76 6.88 -3.03
N ARG A 100 -11.81 7.68 -2.51
CA ARG A 100 -11.40 7.60 -1.10
C ARG A 100 -12.60 7.78 -0.18
N LYS A 101 -13.41 8.82 -0.40
CA LYS A 101 -14.62 9.05 0.41
C LYS A 101 -15.62 7.88 0.33
N GLU A 102 -15.81 7.29 -0.85
CA GLU A 102 -16.66 6.10 -1.02
C GLU A 102 -16.15 4.91 -0.20
N LEU A 103 -14.84 4.66 -0.22
CA LEU A 103 -14.19 3.60 0.55
C LEU A 103 -14.42 3.74 2.06
N PHE A 104 -14.22 4.94 2.61
CA PHE A 104 -14.42 5.17 4.05
C PHE A 104 -15.91 5.18 4.45
N LYS A 105 -16.82 5.61 3.55
CA LYS A 105 -18.27 5.46 3.77
C LYS A 105 -18.70 4.00 3.81
N TRP A 106 -18.14 3.16 2.95
CA TRP A 106 -18.39 1.73 2.98
C TRP A 106 -17.91 1.13 4.31
N ALA A 107 -16.69 1.48 4.77
CA ALA A 107 -16.15 1.02 6.03
C ALA A 107 -16.99 1.47 7.24
N ASP A 108 -17.50 2.71 7.23
CA ASP A 108 -18.42 3.20 8.26
C ASP A 108 -19.73 2.42 8.30
N ASN A 109 -20.27 2.04 7.13
CA ASN A 109 -21.45 1.19 7.05
C ASN A 109 -21.19 -0.22 7.61
N VAL A 110 -20.03 -0.80 7.27
CA VAL A 110 -19.55 -2.07 7.85
C VAL A 110 -19.49 -1.97 9.37
N ALA A 111 -18.89 -0.91 9.92
CA ALA A 111 -18.81 -0.71 11.36
C ALA A 111 -20.21 -0.61 12.02
N ARG A 112 -21.15 0.14 11.41
CA ARG A 112 -22.54 0.21 11.88
C ARG A 112 -23.26 -1.14 11.88
N LEU A 113 -23.06 -1.96 10.85
CA LEU A 113 -23.62 -3.32 10.80
C LEU A 113 -22.96 -4.24 11.82
N PHE A 114 -21.63 -4.17 11.96
CA PHE A 114 -20.85 -4.91 12.95
C PHE A 114 -21.37 -4.68 14.36
N LYS A 115 -21.57 -3.42 14.75
CA LYS A 115 -22.19 -3.09 16.04
C LYS A 115 -23.61 -3.64 16.20
N GLY A 116 -24.42 -3.59 15.14
CA GLY A 116 -25.75 -4.21 15.17
C GLY A 116 -25.67 -5.71 15.43
N ALA A 117 -24.70 -6.38 14.82
CA ALA A 117 -24.45 -7.80 15.01
C ALA A 117 -23.89 -8.12 16.41
N MET A 118 -23.00 -7.28 16.95
CA MET A 118 -22.53 -7.32 18.34
C MET A 118 -23.68 -7.24 19.36
N LEU A 119 -24.80 -6.60 19.00
CA LEU A 119 -26.02 -6.56 19.82
C LEU A 119 -26.96 -7.74 19.54
N GLY A 120 -26.49 -8.79 18.87
CA GLY A 120 -27.25 -10.01 18.56
C GLY A 120 -28.29 -9.88 17.44
N LYS A 121 -28.30 -8.80 16.65
CA LYS A 121 -29.31 -8.60 15.59
C LYS A 121 -28.96 -9.39 14.33
N LYS A 122 -29.62 -10.53 14.12
CA LYS A 122 -29.41 -11.44 12.96
C LYS A 122 -29.45 -10.73 11.61
N GLU A 123 -30.47 -9.90 11.35
CA GLU A 123 -30.59 -9.12 10.11
C GLU A 123 -29.37 -8.22 9.84
N LYS A 124 -28.77 -7.65 10.89
CA LYS A 124 -27.56 -6.82 10.77
C LYS A 124 -26.33 -7.66 10.47
N PHE A 125 -26.24 -8.85 11.06
CA PHE A 125 -25.18 -9.80 10.79
C PHE A 125 -25.24 -10.34 9.35
N GLU A 126 -26.41 -10.71 8.84
CA GLU A 126 -26.57 -11.17 7.45
C GLU A 126 -26.19 -10.07 6.45
N LYS A 127 -26.61 -8.83 6.72
CA LYS A 127 -26.21 -7.66 5.90
C LYS A 127 -24.70 -7.41 5.95
N LEU A 128 -24.07 -7.60 7.11
CA LEU A 128 -22.62 -7.51 7.27
C LEU A 128 -21.90 -8.58 6.43
N GLU A 129 -22.36 -9.84 6.50
CA GLU A 129 -21.83 -10.97 5.75
C GLU A 129 -21.89 -10.76 4.23
N SER A 130 -22.98 -10.16 3.74
CA SER A 130 -23.10 -9.78 2.33
C SER A 130 -22.16 -8.60 2.00
N LEU A 131 -22.28 -7.49 2.73
CA LEU A 131 -21.58 -6.24 2.42
C LEU A 131 -20.05 -6.41 2.46
N ARG A 132 -19.52 -7.22 3.37
CA ARG A 132 -18.06 -7.42 3.49
C ARG A 132 -17.41 -8.10 2.27
N LYS A 133 -18.21 -8.82 1.47
CA LYS A 133 -17.77 -9.49 0.24
C LYS A 133 -17.81 -8.56 -0.97
N GLU A 134 -18.58 -7.47 -0.89
CA GLU A 134 -18.75 -6.52 -1.97
C GLU A 134 -17.57 -5.55 -2.09
N PRO A 135 -17.17 -5.14 -3.31
CA PRO A 135 -16.25 -4.04 -3.51
C PRO A 135 -16.79 -2.72 -2.95
N ALA A 136 -15.97 -1.97 -2.22
CA ALA A 136 -16.36 -0.67 -1.70
C ALA A 136 -16.52 0.39 -2.79
N LEU A 137 -15.78 0.26 -3.89
CA LEU A 137 -15.79 1.19 -5.01
C LEU A 137 -16.78 0.73 -6.09
N LYS A 138 -17.50 1.69 -6.69
CA LYS A 138 -18.42 1.43 -7.80
C LYS A 138 -17.74 0.90 -9.07
N SER A 139 -16.42 1.04 -9.17
CA SER A 139 -15.62 0.44 -10.24
C SER A 139 -15.63 -1.10 -10.22
N GLY A 140 -16.11 -1.71 -9.13
CA GLY A 140 -16.33 -3.16 -9.03
C GLY A 140 -15.09 -3.97 -8.65
N LYS A 141 -13.92 -3.34 -8.47
CA LYS A 141 -12.72 -4.01 -7.95
C LYS A 141 -12.59 -3.78 -6.45
N LYS A 142 -12.35 -4.86 -5.70
CA LYS A 142 -12.09 -4.77 -4.26
C LYS A 142 -10.76 -4.03 -4.03
N HIS A 143 -10.78 -3.02 -3.17
CA HIS A 143 -9.58 -2.26 -2.85
C HIS A 143 -8.70 -3.07 -1.89
N ASP A 144 -7.37 -3.06 -2.10
CA ASP A 144 -6.41 -3.86 -1.32
C ASP A 144 -6.49 -3.62 0.20
N SER A 145 -6.73 -2.37 0.59
CA SER A 145 -6.78 -1.88 1.97
C SER A 145 -8.20 -1.87 2.55
N GLN A 146 -9.21 -2.32 1.80
CA GLN A 146 -10.63 -2.21 2.16
C GLN A 146 -10.94 -2.87 3.51
N ASP A 147 -10.54 -4.13 3.68
CA ASP A 147 -10.82 -4.90 4.89
C ASP A 147 -10.03 -4.36 6.10
N ARG A 148 -8.80 -3.87 5.87
CA ARG A 148 -7.98 -3.20 6.90
C ARG A 148 -8.63 -1.91 7.38
N ILE A 149 -9.13 -1.07 6.47
CA ILE A 149 -9.85 0.16 6.81
C ILE A 149 -11.13 -0.17 7.57
N ALA A 150 -11.87 -1.23 7.21
CA ALA A 150 -13.04 -1.66 7.97
C ALA A 150 -12.70 -2.04 9.41
N ALA A 151 -11.64 -2.81 9.63
CA ALA A 151 -11.17 -3.14 10.98
C ALA A 151 -10.81 -1.87 11.78
N ILE A 152 -10.02 -0.96 11.20
CA ILE A 152 -9.66 0.31 11.85
C ILE A 152 -10.91 1.13 12.18
N MET A 153 -11.84 1.27 11.22
CA MET A 153 -13.09 1.99 11.42
C MET A 153 -13.91 1.43 12.57
N ILE A 154 -13.97 0.12 12.75
CA ILE A 154 -14.69 -0.50 13.89
C ILE A 154 -14.09 -0.02 15.21
N TYR A 155 -12.77 -0.04 15.37
CA TYR A 155 -12.10 0.46 16.59
C TYR A 155 -12.24 1.97 16.79
N GLU A 156 -12.24 2.77 15.71
CA GLU A 156 -12.44 4.22 15.81
C GLU A 156 -13.88 4.58 16.17
N ARG A 157 -14.87 3.83 15.66
CA ARG A 157 -16.30 4.08 15.91
C ARG A 157 -16.77 3.56 17.26
N TYR A 158 -16.17 2.46 17.73
CA TYR A 158 -16.54 1.77 18.97
C TYR A 158 -15.30 1.56 19.84
N PRO A 159 -14.66 2.63 20.33
CA PRO A 159 -13.43 2.53 21.12
C PRO A 159 -13.61 1.71 22.41
N GLU A 160 -14.84 1.52 22.88
CA GLU A 160 -15.15 0.67 24.02
C GLU A 160 -14.72 -0.80 23.83
N ILE A 161 -14.62 -1.32 22.60
CA ILE A 161 -14.18 -2.71 22.37
C ILE A 161 -12.67 -2.90 22.57
N ASP A 162 -11.90 -1.80 22.64
CA ASP A 162 -10.44 -1.80 22.75
C ASP A 162 -9.95 -1.97 24.19
N ILE A 163 -10.57 -2.85 24.97
CA ILE A 163 -10.22 -3.06 26.40
C ILE A 163 -8.83 -3.69 26.59
N PHE A 164 -8.28 -4.31 25.54
CA PHE A 164 -6.99 -4.99 25.53
C PHE A 164 -5.88 -4.20 24.79
N ASP A 165 -6.16 -2.97 24.33
CA ASP A 165 -5.24 -2.16 23.52
C ASP A 165 -4.82 -2.82 22.17
N ASP A 166 -5.72 -3.61 21.60
CA ASP A 166 -5.52 -4.32 20.33
C ASP A 166 -5.43 -3.38 19.12
N ARG A 167 -5.98 -2.17 19.23
CA ARG A 167 -5.86 -1.15 18.17
C ARG A 167 -4.41 -0.86 17.79
N ASN A 168 -3.51 -0.80 18.76
CA ASN A 168 -2.08 -0.58 18.47
C ASN A 168 -1.49 -1.76 17.68
N SER A 169 -1.89 -2.98 18.03
CA SER A 169 -1.52 -4.20 17.29
C SER A 169 -2.10 -4.21 15.89
N LEU A 170 -3.35 -3.75 15.71
CA LEU A 170 -4.00 -3.62 14.40
C LEU A 170 -3.21 -2.70 13.46
N TYR A 171 -2.63 -1.61 13.97
CA TYR A 171 -1.82 -0.70 13.14
C TYR A 171 -0.52 -1.31 12.63
N LEU A 172 -0.07 -2.42 13.23
CA LEU A 172 1.11 -3.17 12.79
C LEU A 172 0.78 -4.19 11.68
N LEU A 173 -0.50 -4.45 11.43
CA LEU A 173 -0.92 -5.46 10.44
C LEU A 173 -0.90 -4.87 9.03
N GLY A 174 -0.20 -5.53 8.11
CA GLY A 174 -0.35 -5.29 6.67
C GLY A 174 -1.72 -5.72 6.14
N ASN A 175 -2.03 -5.38 4.89
CA ASN A 175 -3.35 -5.58 4.29
C ASN A 175 -3.84 -7.03 4.36
N THR A 176 -2.99 -8.00 4.01
CA THR A 176 -3.34 -9.43 4.04
C THR A 176 -3.68 -9.89 5.45
N VAL A 177 -2.80 -9.64 6.43
CA VAL A 177 -3.04 -10.07 7.82
C VAL A 177 -4.27 -9.37 8.42
N ALA A 178 -4.45 -8.07 8.14
CA ALA A 178 -5.59 -7.30 8.62
C ALA A 178 -6.92 -7.76 8.00
N LYS A 179 -6.94 -8.18 6.73
CA LYS A 179 -8.11 -8.79 6.07
C LYS A 179 -8.58 -10.03 6.83
N TYR A 180 -7.66 -10.94 7.14
CA TYR A 180 -8.00 -12.15 7.88
C TYR A 180 -8.35 -11.87 9.34
N PHE A 181 -7.73 -10.87 9.97
CA PHE A 181 -8.15 -10.41 11.30
C PHE A 181 -9.58 -9.86 11.28
N PHE A 182 -9.94 -9.05 10.28
CA PHE A 182 -11.33 -8.59 10.11
C PHE A 182 -12.31 -9.76 9.95
N TYR A 183 -11.93 -10.82 9.24
CA TYR A 183 -12.77 -12.03 9.15
C TYR A 183 -12.91 -12.73 10.51
N ASP A 184 -11.83 -12.82 11.28
CA ASP A 184 -11.87 -13.36 12.64
C ASP A 184 -12.79 -12.51 13.55
N MET A 185 -12.85 -11.19 13.35
CA MET A 185 -13.79 -10.33 14.09
C MET A 185 -15.25 -10.66 13.79
N VAL A 186 -15.59 -10.87 12.51
CA VAL A 186 -16.97 -11.22 12.12
C VAL A 186 -17.33 -12.63 12.59
N ASP A 187 -16.39 -13.56 12.54
CA ASP A 187 -16.56 -14.91 13.06
C ASP A 187 -16.80 -14.92 14.57
N ALA A 188 -16.08 -14.11 15.33
CA ALA A 188 -16.29 -14.01 16.78
C ALA A 188 -17.75 -13.66 17.11
N VAL A 189 -18.37 -12.76 16.34
CA VAL A 189 -19.80 -12.43 16.47
C VAL A 189 -20.67 -13.64 16.10
N ARG A 190 -20.37 -14.30 14.98
CA ARG A 190 -21.08 -15.50 14.51
C ARG A 190 -21.10 -16.59 15.57
N ASP A 191 -19.94 -16.86 16.14
CA ASP A 191 -19.70 -17.97 17.06
C ASP A 191 -20.48 -17.78 18.37
N VAL A 192 -20.53 -16.54 18.89
CA VAL A 192 -21.22 -16.25 20.16
C VAL A 192 -22.74 -16.17 20.00
N TYR A 193 -23.24 -15.61 18.89
CA TYR A 193 -24.67 -15.33 18.74
C TYR A 193 -25.43 -16.31 17.84
N PHE A 194 -24.80 -16.85 16.79
CA PHE A 194 -25.51 -17.50 15.69
C PHE A 194 -25.08 -18.96 15.46
N PHE A 195 -24.03 -19.44 16.14
CA PHE A 195 -23.55 -20.82 16.03
C PHE A 195 -24.50 -21.87 16.62
N ASN A 196 -25.31 -21.48 17.61
CA ASN A 196 -26.21 -22.38 18.34
C ASN A 196 -27.69 -22.25 17.94
N GLN A 197 -28.05 -21.42 16.95
CA GLN A 197 -29.46 -21.10 16.68
C GLN A 197 -30.24 -22.11 15.83
N ASP A 198 -29.60 -23.16 15.29
CA ASP A 198 -30.32 -24.11 14.42
C ASP A 198 -31.08 -25.23 15.16
N ASP A 199 -31.07 -25.35 16.50
CA ASP A 199 -31.77 -26.46 17.19
C ASP A 199 -32.50 -26.16 18.52
N ASP A 200 -32.54 -24.92 19.03
CA ASP A 200 -32.95 -24.67 20.43
C ASP A 200 -34.26 -23.88 20.61
N GLU A 201 -35.29 -24.14 19.78
CA GLU A 201 -36.65 -23.64 20.06
C GLU A 201 -37.45 -24.50 21.06
N ASN A 202 -36.91 -25.63 21.56
CA ASN A 202 -37.62 -26.41 22.59
C ASN A 202 -36.67 -27.22 23.48
N LYS A 203 -36.22 -26.64 24.60
CA LYS A 203 -36.02 -27.40 25.86
C LYS A 203 -35.95 -26.49 27.09
N PRO A 204 -36.70 -26.79 28.15
CA PRO A 204 -36.65 -26.03 29.40
C PRO A 204 -35.37 -26.34 30.18
N GLU A 205 -34.93 -25.33 30.92
CA GLU A 205 -33.78 -25.33 31.83
C GLU A 205 -33.67 -26.61 32.65
N GLN A 206 -32.57 -27.35 32.48
CA GLN A 206 -32.05 -28.22 33.54
C GLN A 206 -30.57 -27.94 33.76
N SER A 207 -30.32 -27.49 34.99
CA SER A 207 -29.04 -27.33 35.63
C SER A 207 -28.29 -28.67 35.73
N GLU A 208 -26.95 -28.54 35.68
CA GLU A 208 -25.93 -29.54 36.02
C GLU A 208 -25.74 -30.74 35.07
N LYS A 209 -24.82 -30.59 34.11
CA LYS A 209 -23.75 -31.59 33.86
C LYS A 209 -22.58 -31.03 33.04
N LYS A 210 -21.38 -31.25 33.57
CA LYS A 210 -20.04 -30.92 33.04
C LYS A 210 -19.78 -31.39 31.60
N ASN A 211 -19.15 -30.51 30.82
CA ASN A 211 -18.04 -30.74 29.88
C ASN A 211 -18.09 -31.99 28.99
N LYS A 212 -19.17 -32.20 28.25
CA LYS A 212 -19.10 -32.95 26.98
C LYS A 212 -19.91 -32.18 25.94
N LEU A 213 -19.21 -31.66 24.92
CA LEU A 213 -19.85 -31.18 23.70
C LEU A 213 -20.78 -32.29 23.18
N SER A 214 -22.02 -31.93 22.85
CA SER A 214 -22.92 -32.83 22.12
C SER A 214 -22.23 -33.27 20.82
N TYR A 215 -22.56 -34.46 20.32
CA TYR A 215 -22.03 -34.97 19.05
C TYR A 215 -22.23 -33.96 17.89
N GLU A 216 -23.38 -33.30 17.86
CA GLU A 216 -23.70 -32.24 16.88
C GLU A 216 -22.83 -30.99 17.07
N GLN A 217 -22.60 -30.58 18.32
CA GLN A 217 -21.72 -29.45 18.63
C GLN A 217 -20.25 -29.78 18.28
N ALA A 218 -19.84 -31.04 18.44
CA ALA A 218 -18.51 -31.49 18.04
C ALA A 218 -18.34 -31.47 16.52
N ILE A 219 -19.36 -31.89 15.75
CA ILE A 219 -19.35 -31.81 14.27
C ILE A 219 -19.24 -30.35 13.82
N ARG A 220 -20.11 -29.45 14.32
CA ARG A 220 -20.04 -28.02 13.95
C ARG A 220 -18.69 -27.41 14.30
N ARG A 221 -18.10 -27.82 15.44
CA ARG A 221 -16.76 -27.35 15.84
C ARG A 221 -15.68 -27.86 14.89
N VAL A 222 -15.78 -29.10 14.41
CA VAL A 222 -14.86 -29.65 13.40
C VAL A 222 -14.98 -28.85 12.10
N GLU A 223 -16.19 -28.64 11.58
CA GLU A 223 -16.42 -27.84 10.37
C GLU A 223 -15.85 -26.42 10.50
N GLN A 224 -16.02 -25.79 11.66
CA GLN A 224 -15.45 -24.48 11.94
C GLN A 224 -13.91 -24.50 11.96
N LEU A 225 -13.31 -25.51 12.58
CA LEU A 225 -11.85 -25.67 12.62
C LEU A 225 -11.29 -25.93 11.23
N GLU A 226 -11.96 -26.75 10.42
CA GLU A 226 -11.60 -27.00 9.02
C GLU A 226 -11.69 -25.72 8.18
N GLY A 227 -12.78 -24.95 8.30
CA GLY A 227 -12.90 -23.66 7.61
C GLY A 227 -11.90 -22.60 8.09
N THR A 228 -11.47 -22.66 9.35
CA THR A 228 -10.40 -21.79 9.88
C THR A 228 -9.03 -22.22 9.36
N LEU A 229 -8.80 -23.53 9.24
CA LEU A 229 -7.58 -24.10 8.67
C LEU A 229 -7.46 -23.75 7.18
N GLU A 230 -8.53 -23.93 6.41
CA GLU A 230 -8.59 -23.58 4.99
C GLU A 230 -8.25 -22.11 4.78
N ARG A 231 -8.90 -21.20 5.52
CA ARG A 231 -8.59 -19.77 5.46
C ARG A 231 -7.18 -19.42 5.89
N THR A 232 -6.63 -20.15 6.87
CA THR A 232 -5.22 -19.97 7.27
C THR A 232 -4.28 -20.40 6.15
N ASN A 233 -4.59 -21.48 5.44
CA ASN A 233 -3.81 -21.90 4.27
C ASN A 233 -3.92 -20.88 3.13
N THR A 234 -5.12 -20.37 2.83
CA THR A 234 -5.28 -19.29 1.85
C THR A 234 -4.51 -18.04 2.25
N MET A 235 -4.52 -17.68 3.53
CA MET A 235 -3.73 -16.56 4.05
C MET A 235 -2.23 -16.78 3.85
N LEU A 236 -1.73 -17.98 4.08
CA LEU A 236 -0.31 -18.30 3.85
C LEU A 236 0.05 -18.21 2.37
N GLN A 237 -0.82 -18.66 1.48
CA GLN A 237 -0.63 -18.51 0.04
C GLN A 237 -0.64 -17.04 -0.38
N ASP A 238 -1.64 -16.25 0.04
CA ASP A 238 -1.73 -14.82 -0.23
C ASP A 238 -0.44 -14.09 0.24
N LEU A 239 0.10 -14.47 1.41
CA LEU A 239 1.36 -13.91 1.93
C LEU A 239 2.59 -14.34 1.14
N GLN A 240 2.62 -15.58 0.64
CA GLN A 240 3.72 -16.07 -0.21
C GLN A 240 3.74 -15.33 -1.55
N ASP A 241 2.57 -15.17 -2.17
CA ASP A 241 2.41 -14.45 -3.43
C ASP A 241 2.83 -12.97 -3.26
N GLU A 242 2.37 -12.31 -2.17
CA GLU A 242 2.78 -10.93 -1.83
C GLU A 242 4.31 -10.82 -1.62
N PHE A 243 4.92 -11.81 -0.97
CA PHE A 243 6.36 -11.83 -0.77
C PHE A 243 7.13 -11.99 -2.08
N GLU A 244 6.67 -12.85 -2.99
CA GLU A 244 7.29 -13.04 -4.30
C GLU A 244 7.21 -11.76 -5.16
N GLU A 245 6.06 -11.09 -5.17
CA GLU A 245 5.89 -9.80 -5.84
C GLU A 245 6.83 -8.73 -5.29
N GLN A 246 6.93 -8.62 -3.95
CA GLN A 246 7.84 -7.66 -3.31
C GLN A 246 9.30 -7.97 -3.59
N LEU A 247 9.67 -9.25 -3.62
CA LEU A 247 11.03 -9.70 -3.91
C LEU A 247 11.42 -9.37 -5.35
N GLU A 248 10.52 -9.57 -6.31
CA GLU A 248 10.77 -9.21 -7.70
C GLU A 248 10.83 -7.68 -7.90
N ALA A 249 9.95 -6.92 -7.26
CA ALA A 249 10.00 -5.47 -7.26
C ALA A 249 11.32 -4.93 -6.65
N GLY A 250 11.79 -5.56 -5.57
CA GLY A 250 13.06 -5.25 -4.92
C GLY A 250 14.26 -5.44 -5.85
N LYS A 251 14.34 -6.58 -6.55
CA LYS A 251 15.39 -6.85 -7.55
C LYS A 251 15.40 -5.80 -8.67
N ILE A 252 14.23 -5.43 -9.18
CA ILE A 252 14.10 -4.43 -10.24
C ILE A 252 14.61 -3.07 -9.75
N LYS A 253 14.24 -2.69 -8.53
CA LYS A 253 14.67 -1.43 -7.91
C LYS A 253 16.18 -1.39 -7.70
N GLU A 254 16.77 -2.44 -7.12
CA GLU A 254 18.22 -2.51 -6.91
C GLU A 254 19.01 -2.42 -8.23
N LEU A 255 18.51 -3.08 -9.28
CA LEU A 255 19.13 -2.98 -10.60
C LEU A 255 19.01 -1.56 -11.19
N ALA A 256 17.85 -0.93 -11.04
CA ALA A 256 17.64 0.45 -11.48
C ALA A 256 18.56 1.43 -10.73
N ASP A 257 18.69 1.27 -9.42
CA ASP A 257 19.57 2.07 -8.57
C ASP A 257 21.04 1.88 -8.96
N PHE A 258 21.46 0.65 -9.33
CA PHE A 258 22.79 0.38 -9.85
C PHE A 258 23.09 1.18 -11.13
N PHE A 259 22.18 1.17 -12.11
CA PHE A 259 22.36 1.95 -13.34
C PHE A 259 22.23 3.46 -13.11
N ALA A 260 21.40 3.89 -12.15
CA ALA A 260 21.32 5.29 -11.75
C ALA A 260 22.64 5.77 -11.15
N MET A 261 23.30 4.93 -10.33
CA MET A 261 24.65 5.21 -9.83
C MET A 261 25.66 5.33 -10.96
N LEU A 262 25.65 4.42 -11.96
CA LEU A 262 26.53 4.51 -13.12
C LEU A 262 26.38 5.84 -13.87
N ASN A 263 25.18 6.42 -13.90
CA ASN A 263 24.92 7.71 -14.54
C ASN A 263 24.94 8.91 -13.59
N SER A 264 25.40 8.74 -12.35
CA SER A 264 25.50 9.85 -11.41
C SER A 264 26.75 10.70 -11.67
N GLU A 265 26.69 11.98 -11.32
CA GLU A 265 27.83 12.90 -11.44
C GLU A 265 29.04 12.43 -10.62
N LYS A 266 28.82 11.75 -9.49
CA LYS A 266 29.87 11.19 -8.62
C LYS A 266 30.79 10.23 -9.37
N TYR A 267 30.25 9.44 -10.28
CA TYR A 267 31.01 8.48 -11.08
C TYR A 267 31.29 8.99 -12.50
N GLY A 268 30.97 10.26 -12.79
CA GLY A 268 31.28 10.90 -14.06
C GLY A 268 30.33 10.55 -15.20
N CYS A 269 29.06 10.22 -14.89
CA CYS A 269 28.05 9.90 -15.90
C CYS A 269 28.50 8.82 -16.90
N ILE A 270 28.98 7.68 -16.40
CA ILE A 270 29.64 6.62 -17.19
C ILE A 270 28.80 6.19 -18.39
N LEU A 271 27.48 6.08 -18.23
CA LEU A 271 26.61 5.67 -19.33
C LEU A 271 26.63 6.68 -20.49
N ASP A 272 26.63 7.98 -20.18
CA ASP A 272 26.73 9.05 -21.18
C ASP A 272 28.10 9.03 -21.86
N GLU A 273 29.18 8.88 -21.10
CA GLU A 273 30.55 8.79 -21.63
C GLU A 273 30.73 7.59 -22.56
N LEU A 274 30.14 6.44 -22.23
CA LEU A 274 30.15 5.27 -23.11
C LEU A 274 29.51 5.57 -24.49
N LEU A 275 28.46 6.39 -24.53
CA LEU A 275 27.85 6.83 -25.79
C LEU A 275 28.72 7.83 -26.56
N VAL A 276 29.36 8.76 -25.85
CA VAL A 276 30.27 9.75 -26.44
C VAL A 276 31.49 9.05 -27.06
N VAL A 277 32.16 8.18 -26.30
CA VAL A 277 33.33 7.42 -26.78
C VAL A 277 32.95 6.56 -27.98
N ARG A 278 31.82 5.86 -27.93
CA ARG A 278 31.35 5.06 -29.08
C ARG A 278 31.16 5.91 -30.34
N LYS A 279 30.50 7.07 -30.24
CA LYS A 279 30.33 7.98 -31.38
C LYS A 279 31.67 8.46 -31.93
N GLY A 280 32.61 8.81 -31.04
CA GLY A 280 33.97 9.22 -31.42
C GLY A 280 34.73 8.12 -32.17
N VAL A 281 34.67 6.89 -31.69
CA VAL A 281 35.28 5.72 -32.34
C VAL A 281 34.66 5.45 -33.71
N ASP A 282 33.33 5.54 -33.82
CA ASP A 282 32.63 5.38 -35.09
C ASP A 282 33.01 6.49 -36.10
N ALA A 283 33.28 7.71 -35.63
CA ALA A 283 33.75 8.81 -36.48
C ALA A 283 35.19 8.61 -36.95
N LEU A 284 36.10 8.20 -36.06
CA LEU A 284 37.52 7.94 -36.40
C LEU A 284 37.66 6.83 -37.44
N ARG A 285 36.84 5.78 -37.34
CA ARG A 285 36.77 4.72 -38.36
C ARG A 285 36.32 5.24 -39.72
N LYS A 286 35.34 6.15 -39.76
CA LYS A 286 34.85 6.75 -41.01
C LYS A 286 35.88 7.65 -41.68
N SER A 287 36.78 8.26 -40.91
CA SER A 287 37.88 9.07 -41.42
C SER A 287 39.12 8.26 -41.83
N ASN A 288 39.06 6.92 -41.84
CA ASN A 288 40.22 6.04 -42.08
C ASN A 288 41.43 6.37 -41.18
N TYR A 289 41.18 6.80 -39.94
CA TYR A 289 42.25 7.10 -38.99
C TYR A 289 42.81 5.79 -38.40
N GLU A 290 44.13 5.61 -38.48
CA GLU A 290 44.80 4.46 -37.87
C GLU A 290 45.01 4.69 -36.37
N LEU A 291 44.36 3.85 -35.56
CA LEU A 291 44.46 3.91 -34.10
C LEU A 291 45.67 3.11 -33.61
N PRO A 292 46.43 3.60 -32.62
CA PRO A 292 47.49 2.84 -31.97
C PRO A 292 46.99 1.48 -31.45
N ILE A 293 47.79 0.43 -31.62
CA ILE A 293 47.40 -0.94 -31.29
C ILE A 293 47.17 -1.08 -29.77
N GLU A 294 47.89 -0.31 -28.97
CA GLU A 294 47.86 -0.27 -27.51
C GLU A 294 46.47 0.13 -26.98
N ILE A 295 45.71 0.95 -27.72
CA ILE A 295 44.38 1.42 -27.29
C ILE A 295 43.23 0.55 -27.82
N ASN A 296 43.49 -0.40 -28.72
CA ASN A 296 42.45 -1.26 -29.29
C ASN A 296 41.71 -2.07 -28.21
N GLY A 297 42.42 -2.54 -27.18
CA GLY A 297 41.82 -3.26 -26.06
C GLY A 297 40.77 -2.43 -25.31
N LEU A 298 41.04 -1.14 -25.09
CA LEU A 298 40.10 -0.21 -24.46
C LEU A 298 38.84 0.01 -25.31
N LEU A 299 39.00 0.12 -26.63
CA LEU A 299 37.86 0.28 -27.54
C LEU A 299 36.97 -0.95 -27.58
N ILE A 300 37.57 -2.15 -27.52
CA ILE A 300 36.82 -3.40 -27.41
C ILE A 300 36.06 -3.43 -26.08
N MET A 301 36.69 -3.04 -24.97
CA MET A 301 36.05 -2.97 -23.67
C MET A 301 34.85 -2.01 -23.68
N VAL A 302 35.00 -0.79 -24.20
CA VAL A 302 33.90 0.18 -24.32
C VAL A 302 32.77 -0.40 -25.18
N LYS A 303 33.08 -1.04 -26.31
CA LYS A 303 32.06 -1.68 -27.16
C LYS A 303 31.31 -2.78 -26.40
N LYS A 304 32.01 -3.60 -25.60
CA LYS A 304 31.41 -4.65 -24.78
C LYS A 304 30.58 -4.10 -23.63
N LEU A 305 31.01 -3.01 -22.99
CA LEU A 305 30.22 -2.31 -21.96
C LEU A 305 28.95 -1.69 -22.54
N VAL A 306 29.03 -1.03 -23.70
CA VAL A 306 27.83 -0.53 -24.40
C VAL A 306 26.88 -1.67 -24.78
N GLN A 307 27.43 -2.81 -25.19
CA GLN A 307 26.62 -4.00 -25.48
C GLN A 307 25.96 -4.54 -24.21
N PHE A 308 26.69 -4.67 -23.10
CA PHE A 308 26.15 -5.11 -21.81
C PHE A 308 25.00 -4.22 -21.32
N VAL A 309 25.15 -2.88 -21.42
CA VAL A 309 24.08 -1.93 -21.07
C VAL A 309 22.82 -2.17 -21.91
N ARG A 310 23.00 -2.42 -23.22
CA ARG A 310 21.89 -2.73 -24.13
C ARG A 310 21.26 -4.09 -23.87
N ASP A 311 22.06 -5.11 -23.61
CA ASP A 311 21.60 -6.47 -23.27
C ASP A 311 20.89 -6.48 -21.92
N SER A 312 21.16 -5.49 -21.05
CA SER A 312 20.41 -5.23 -19.82
C SER A 312 19.13 -4.41 -20.06
N HIS A 313 18.76 -4.14 -21.33
CA HIS A 313 17.59 -3.35 -21.74
C HIS A 313 17.59 -1.92 -21.19
N ILE A 314 18.78 -1.38 -20.95
CA ILE A 314 18.98 0.01 -20.53
C ILE A 314 19.24 0.87 -21.77
N GLU A 315 18.30 1.76 -22.07
CA GLU A 315 18.30 2.55 -23.29
C GLU A 315 18.30 4.06 -23.01
N PRO A 316 18.96 4.88 -23.85
CA PRO A 316 18.88 6.33 -23.74
C PRO A 316 17.50 6.84 -24.19
N MET A 317 16.91 7.74 -23.42
CA MET A 317 15.57 8.32 -23.72
C MET A 317 15.63 9.35 -24.84
N MET A 318 16.72 10.13 -24.90
CA MET A 318 16.93 11.16 -25.91
C MET A 318 18.26 10.96 -26.65
N LYS A 319 18.40 11.65 -27.79
CA LYS A 319 19.65 11.63 -28.55
C LYS A 319 20.57 12.76 -28.10
N ILE A 320 21.76 12.42 -27.58
CA ILE A 320 22.80 13.40 -27.22
C ILE A 320 23.09 14.33 -28.40
N ASP A 321 23.24 15.62 -28.10
CA ASP A 321 23.46 16.75 -29.01
C ASP A 321 22.29 17.11 -29.94
N SER A 322 21.14 16.42 -29.85
CA SER A 322 19.98 16.83 -30.63
C SER A 322 19.41 18.15 -30.10
N ILE A 323 19.01 19.03 -31.04
CA ILE A 323 18.25 20.24 -30.74
C ILE A 323 16.78 19.90 -30.90
N ARG A 324 15.97 20.26 -29.90
CA ARG A 324 14.53 20.04 -29.88
C ARG A 324 13.81 21.29 -29.46
N GLU A 325 12.58 21.41 -29.93
CA GLU A 325 11.64 22.42 -29.47
C GLU A 325 10.80 21.81 -28.35
N VAL A 326 10.73 22.49 -27.21
CA VAL A 326 10.06 21.99 -26.00
C VAL A 326 9.14 23.06 -25.42
N SER A 327 8.01 22.63 -24.89
CA SER A 327 7.07 23.44 -24.11
C SER A 327 7.37 23.35 -22.61
N ALA A 328 6.64 24.13 -21.80
CA ALA A 328 6.70 24.04 -20.35
C ALA A 328 6.28 22.65 -19.82
N THR A 329 5.36 21.95 -20.47
CA THR A 329 4.94 20.60 -20.04
C THR A 329 5.99 19.54 -20.39
N ASP A 330 6.69 19.69 -21.51
CA ASP A 330 7.74 18.74 -21.91
C ASP A 330 8.95 18.77 -20.96
N ILE A 331 9.20 19.94 -20.36
CA ILE A 331 10.36 20.16 -19.50
C ILE A 331 10.18 19.63 -18.07
N GLU A 332 8.94 19.39 -17.61
CA GLU A 332 8.68 18.85 -16.27
C GLU A 332 9.38 17.49 -16.03
N PHE A 333 9.63 16.76 -17.11
CA PHE A 333 10.29 15.45 -17.10
C PHE A 333 11.80 15.52 -17.39
N CYS A 334 12.36 16.72 -17.54
CA CYS A 334 13.77 16.96 -17.85
C CYS A 334 14.44 17.85 -16.78
N ASN A 335 15.76 17.74 -16.66
CA ASN A 335 16.57 18.69 -15.93
C ASN A 335 16.95 19.84 -16.88
N TYR A 336 16.26 20.97 -16.74
CA TYR A 336 16.41 22.13 -17.62
C TYR A 336 17.40 23.15 -17.09
N GLU A 337 18.32 23.56 -17.96
CA GLU A 337 19.19 24.70 -17.74
C GLU A 337 18.84 25.83 -18.73
N GLY A 338 18.17 26.87 -18.24
CA GLY A 338 17.80 28.02 -19.06
C GLY A 338 16.93 29.04 -18.34
N SER A 339 16.35 29.95 -19.10
CA SER A 339 15.45 30.99 -18.61
C SER A 339 14.02 30.46 -18.37
N PRO A 340 13.24 31.01 -17.43
CA PRO A 340 11.86 30.56 -17.17
C PRO A 340 10.98 30.59 -18.43
N PHE A 341 10.03 29.66 -18.53
CA PHE A 341 9.04 29.65 -19.61
C PHE A 341 7.96 30.70 -19.35
N ASP A 342 7.64 31.51 -20.37
CA ASP A 342 6.40 32.27 -20.39
C ASP A 342 5.28 31.34 -20.85
N SER A 343 4.09 31.44 -20.25
CA SER A 343 2.90 30.68 -20.67
C SER A 343 2.68 30.83 -22.18
N ASP A 344 2.57 29.70 -22.88
CA ASP A 344 2.40 29.54 -24.34
C ASP A 344 3.65 29.69 -25.23
N LYS A 345 4.87 29.77 -24.68
CA LYS A 345 6.10 29.78 -25.50
C LYS A 345 6.81 28.42 -25.53
N THR A 346 7.22 28.04 -26.72
CA THR A 346 8.18 26.96 -26.93
C THR A 346 9.61 27.51 -26.93
N LYS A 347 10.57 26.69 -26.50
CA LYS A 347 12.01 27.02 -26.49
C LYS A 347 12.81 25.95 -27.18
N ARG A 348 13.92 26.35 -27.81
CA ARG A 348 14.89 25.40 -28.35
C ARG A 348 15.88 24.99 -27.27
N VAL A 349 16.02 23.69 -27.07
CA VAL A 349 16.96 23.11 -26.12
C VAL A 349 17.86 22.11 -26.81
N LYS A 350 19.12 22.04 -26.37
CA LYS A 350 20.09 21.02 -26.75
C LYS A 350 20.13 19.95 -25.66
N VAL A 351 20.05 18.69 -26.07
CA VAL A 351 20.21 17.54 -25.15
C VAL A 351 21.68 17.42 -24.77
N ILE A 352 21.97 17.63 -23.48
CA ILE A 352 23.30 17.49 -22.87
C ILE A 352 23.49 16.06 -22.37
N SER A 353 22.53 15.54 -21.63
CA SER A 353 22.47 14.14 -21.19
C SER A 353 21.17 13.52 -21.70
N PRO A 354 21.21 12.30 -22.27
CA PRO A 354 20.06 11.69 -22.91
C PRO A 354 18.96 11.26 -21.92
N GLY A 355 19.30 11.10 -20.64
CA GLY A 355 18.47 10.35 -19.69
C GLY A 355 18.39 8.87 -20.05
N TRP A 356 18.08 8.03 -19.08
CA TRP A 356 18.11 6.57 -19.23
C TRP A 356 16.84 5.92 -18.70
N ILE A 357 16.41 4.86 -19.39
CA ILE A 357 15.23 4.07 -19.03
C ILE A 357 15.56 2.58 -19.05
N TYR A 358 15.01 1.85 -18.10
CA TYR A 358 14.92 0.40 -18.15
C TYR A 358 13.66 0.02 -18.94
N LYS A 359 13.85 -0.30 -20.21
CA LYS A 359 12.77 -0.40 -21.20
C LYS A 359 11.74 -1.48 -20.88
N ASP A 360 12.20 -2.67 -20.51
CA ASP A 360 11.30 -3.81 -20.24
C ASP A 360 10.39 -3.60 -19.03
N LYS A 361 10.79 -2.70 -18.12
CA LYS A 361 10.08 -2.39 -16.88
C LYS A 361 9.43 -1.01 -16.89
N ASP A 362 9.54 -0.29 -18.00
CA ASP A 362 9.09 1.12 -18.16
C ASP A 362 9.52 2.02 -16.99
N LEU A 363 10.75 1.80 -16.50
CA LEU A 363 11.26 2.45 -15.29
C LEU A 363 12.36 3.45 -15.65
N GLN A 364 12.11 4.72 -15.35
CA GLN A 364 13.09 5.78 -15.58
C GLN A 364 14.25 5.70 -14.58
N ILE A 365 15.48 5.60 -15.10
CA ILE A 365 16.72 5.52 -14.32
C ILE A 365 17.29 6.92 -14.08
N SER A 366 17.26 7.79 -15.10
CA SER A 366 17.72 9.16 -14.97
C SER A 366 16.97 10.11 -15.88
N ARG A 367 16.81 11.36 -15.41
CA ARG A 367 16.15 12.42 -16.19
C ARG A 367 17.08 12.94 -17.29
N PRO A 368 16.58 13.15 -18.52
CA PRO A 368 17.32 13.85 -19.54
C PRO A 368 17.72 15.25 -19.07
N LYS A 369 18.96 15.67 -19.38
CA LYS A 369 19.43 17.03 -19.10
C LYS A 369 19.47 17.81 -20.39
N VAL A 370 18.76 18.94 -20.43
CA VAL A 370 18.64 19.77 -21.64
C VAL A 370 18.95 21.22 -21.31
N LYS A 371 19.62 21.91 -22.23
CA LYS A 371 20.08 23.29 -22.06
C LYS A 371 19.51 24.18 -23.14
N GLU A 372 18.97 25.34 -22.76
CA GLU A 372 18.45 26.32 -23.72
C GLU A 372 19.54 26.78 -24.69
N VAL A 373 19.21 26.77 -25.99
CA VAL A 373 20.07 27.29 -27.04
C VAL A 373 19.73 28.76 -27.23
N ARG A 374 20.61 29.65 -26.76
CA ARG A 374 20.50 31.08 -27.05
C ARG A 374 20.71 31.29 -28.55
N SER A 375 19.74 31.95 -29.19
CA SER A 375 19.83 32.37 -30.59
C SER A 375 20.89 33.44 -30.78
#